data_AF-A0A1K1RE70-F1
#
_entry.id   AF-A0A1K1RE70-F1
#
_cell.length_a   1.000
_cell.length_b   1.000
_cell.length_c   1.000
_cell.angle_alpha   90.00
_cell.angle_beta   90.00
_cell.angle_gamma   90.00
#
_symmetry.space_group_name_H-M   'P 1'
#
loop_
_entity.id
_entity.type
_entity.pdbx_description
1 polymer ?
#
loop_
_entity_poly.entity_id
_entity_poly.type
_entity_poly.pdbx_seq_one_letter_code
_entity_poly.pdbx_strand_id
1 'polypeptide(L)'
;MGTSVSFGDYSPGVLPVTIVVRTAYFAKKKTEDILEETTEEYTVVAGDNLSKIAGNYEGVSYQDIMEENGLTSTVISVGDTLTITSRKKTGEKTSFEKIKNGNVGDEVYIVAEHFGIVSSIQVTLKEKEALLTDGGMLPVLQDESEITTIELCEPEEENLKGTHRYAKVKLRPKEDETLEEWREKLGEKEVMGYTDGQRSISPESYDRMITKEGWEPEYGEAIKSLLSIEVEAQAEGEITYRGTDKSNVFLNEEGEWFEVKSEEDGYVILADGTIEIGNVLDEKIRYYIENKSGNIEFVGEFIKNDNELIQLPSSFNFESEDANSSFAFSVKSGNEYRSYISPISLAAIIGAMSEANIEDVTIVGFSVEDGSSPAPSTSHKNGRNGDFRYLRKDKSGGALYIDSSAEDLDEDRQNDFNDALYKYGYTDLLSFKYNIDSEERLLNHSRHYANHHHHLHIQGFNPTTKNIGE
;
A
#
# COMPACT_ATOMS: atom_id res chain seq x y z
N MET A 1 -9.45 20.35 33.81
CA MET A 1 -9.30 21.54 32.95
C MET A 1 -8.76 21.04 31.63
N GLY A 2 -9.65 20.76 30.67
CA GLY A 2 -9.26 20.26 29.35
C GLY A 2 -8.91 21.43 28.46
N THR A 3 -7.69 21.44 27.93
CA THR A 3 -7.26 22.39 26.90
C THR A 3 -7.81 21.94 25.55
N SER A 4 -8.89 22.58 25.12
CA SER A 4 -9.30 22.62 23.72
C SER A 4 -8.28 23.44 22.92
N VAL A 5 -7.65 22.84 21.93
CA VAL A 5 -6.86 23.58 20.93
C VAL A 5 -7.82 24.04 19.85
N SER A 6 -8.02 25.36 19.74
CA SER A 6 -8.75 25.99 18.66
C SER A 6 -7.86 26.14 17.44
N PHE A 7 -8.32 25.69 16.26
CA PHE A 7 -7.70 26.04 14.98
C PHE A 7 -7.98 27.51 14.68
N GLY A 8 -6.91 28.32 14.68
CA GLY A 8 -6.96 29.75 14.40
C GLY A 8 -7.06 30.06 12.91
N ASP A 9 -7.72 31.19 12.61
CA ASP A 9 -7.90 31.79 11.30
C ASP A 9 -6.59 32.00 10.52
N TYR A 10 -6.52 31.48 9.29
CA TYR A 10 -5.39 31.72 8.37
C TYR A 10 -5.65 32.94 7.46
N SER A 11 -4.66 33.85 7.42
CA SER A 11 -4.60 34.96 6.45
C SER A 11 -4.03 34.49 5.10
N PRO A 12 -4.56 34.96 3.95
CA PRO A 12 -4.06 34.58 2.63
C PRO A 12 -2.83 35.42 2.25
N GLY A 13 -1.69 34.78 1.98
CA GLY A 13 -0.54 35.51 1.41
C GLY A 13 0.78 34.76 1.24
N VAL A 14 1.01 33.68 1.97
CA VAL A 14 2.12 32.73 1.74
C VAL A 14 1.58 31.38 2.16
N LEU A 15 1.48 30.42 1.23
CA LEU A 15 1.17 29.04 1.63
C LEU A 15 2.34 28.57 2.51
N PRO A 16 2.14 28.21 3.79
CA PRO A 16 3.20 27.49 4.50
C PRO A 16 3.45 26.22 3.68
N VAL A 17 4.73 25.92 3.39
CA VAL A 17 5.08 24.58 2.92
C VAL A 17 4.79 23.67 4.11
N THR A 18 3.57 23.14 4.17
CA THR A 18 3.15 22.27 5.27
C THR A 18 4.06 21.04 5.24
N ILE A 19 4.85 20.86 6.30
CA ILE A 19 5.60 19.63 6.49
C ILE A 19 4.59 18.51 6.68
N VAL A 20 4.74 17.46 5.89
CA VAL A 20 3.98 16.23 6.04
C VAL A 20 4.98 15.09 6.16
N VAL A 21 5.02 14.43 7.32
CA VAL A 21 5.61 13.10 7.41
C VAL A 21 4.55 12.12 6.91
N ARG A 22 4.83 11.44 5.80
CA ARG A 22 3.91 10.47 5.19
C ARG A 22 3.85 9.20 6.02
N THR A 23 5.03 8.70 6.38
CA THR A 23 5.20 7.47 7.15
C THR A 23 6.53 7.51 7.89
N ALA A 24 6.58 6.82 9.03
CA ALA A 24 7.78 6.43 9.72
C ALA A 24 7.73 4.93 10.02
N TYR A 25 8.79 4.22 9.67
CA TYR A 25 8.85 2.77 9.75
C TYR A 25 10.24 2.24 10.08
N PHE A 26 10.27 1.04 10.63
CA PHE A 26 11.52 0.30 10.77
C PHE A 26 11.92 -0.32 9.43
N ALA A 27 13.22 -0.33 9.13
CA ALA A 27 13.74 -0.84 7.87
C ALA A 27 15.11 -1.52 8.01
N LYS A 28 15.46 -2.27 6.97
CA LYS A 28 16.84 -2.64 6.66
C LYS A 28 17.32 -1.80 5.48
N LYS A 29 18.57 -1.36 5.54
CA LYS A 29 19.21 -0.66 4.43
C LYS A 29 19.58 -1.68 3.35
N LYS A 30 19.15 -1.42 2.11
CA LYS A 30 19.46 -2.21 0.93
C LYS A 30 20.27 -1.36 -0.04
N THR A 31 21.29 -1.94 -0.65
CA THR A 31 22.10 -1.30 -1.68
C THR A 31 22.10 -2.19 -2.91
N GLU A 32 21.70 -1.61 -4.04
CA GLU A 32 21.61 -2.28 -5.33
C GLU A 32 22.51 -1.59 -6.34
N ASP A 33 23.14 -2.37 -7.21
CA ASP A 33 23.96 -1.83 -8.28
C ASP A 33 23.04 -1.26 -9.37
N ILE A 34 23.31 -0.02 -9.79
CA ILE A 34 22.67 0.55 -10.98
C ILE A 34 23.50 0.08 -12.17
N LEU A 35 22.87 -0.71 -13.04
CA LEU A 35 23.50 -1.26 -14.23
C LEU A 35 23.01 -0.50 -15.47
N GLU A 36 23.95 -0.07 -16.31
CA GLU A 36 23.70 0.38 -17.68
C GLU A 36 23.86 -0.82 -18.60
N GLU A 37 22.78 -1.17 -19.31
CA GLU A 37 22.78 -2.28 -20.26
C GLU A 37 23.02 -1.78 -21.67
N THR A 38 23.92 -2.45 -22.40
CA THR A 38 24.12 -2.21 -23.84
C THR A 38 24.06 -3.53 -24.58
N THR A 39 23.16 -3.59 -25.56
CA THR A 39 22.97 -4.79 -26.40
C THR A 39 23.60 -4.58 -27.77
N GLU A 40 24.38 -5.54 -28.21
CA GLU A 40 24.92 -5.58 -29.57
C GLU A 40 24.86 -6.98 -30.18
N GLU A 41 24.89 -7.04 -31.51
CA GLU A 41 24.93 -8.28 -32.27
C GLU A 41 26.38 -8.64 -32.62
N TYR A 42 26.82 -9.83 -32.23
CA TYR A 42 28.14 -10.38 -32.50
C TYR A 42 28.08 -11.53 -33.49
N THR A 43 28.82 -11.45 -34.60
CA THR A 43 28.95 -12.56 -35.55
C THR A 43 30.14 -13.45 -35.19
N VAL A 44 29.87 -14.72 -34.89
CA VAL A 44 30.87 -15.72 -34.50
C VAL A 44 31.91 -15.93 -35.59
N VAL A 45 33.20 -15.83 -35.24
CA VAL A 45 34.33 -16.05 -36.14
C VAL A 45 35.12 -17.31 -35.80
N ALA A 46 36.01 -17.71 -36.71
CA ALA A 46 36.80 -18.94 -36.53
C ALA A 46 37.72 -18.85 -35.29
N GLY A 47 37.52 -19.77 -34.34
CA GLY A 47 38.31 -19.87 -33.11
C GLY A 47 37.58 -19.42 -31.83
N ASP A 48 36.36 -18.91 -31.98
CA ASP A 48 35.51 -18.50 -30.88
C ASP A 48 34.93 -19.67 -30.08
N ASN A 49 34.62 -19.37 -28.83
CA ASN A 49 33.68 -20.11 -28.01
C ASN A 49 32.97 -19.11 -27.09
N LEU A 50 31.83 -19.49 -26.53
CA LEU A 50 31.00 -18.57 -25.73
C LEU A 50 31.75 -17.91 -24.57
N SER A 51 32.67 -18.62 -23.90
CA SER A 51 33.46 -18.05 -22.81
C SER A 51 34.46 -16.99 -23.30
N LYS A 52 35.09 -17.19 -24.47
CA LYS A 52 35.98 -16.19 -25.08
C LYS A 52 35.22 -14.96 -25.55
N ILE A 53 34.03 -15.17 -26.13
CA ILE A 53 33.17 -14.08 -26.57
C ILE A 53 32.74 -13.28 -25.34
N ALA A 54 32.15 -13.92 -24.32
CA ALA A 54 31.73 -13.30 -23.06
C ALA A 54 32.85 -12.50 -22.38
N GLY A 55 34.08 -13.02 -22.38
CA GLY A 55 35.24 -12.34 -21.80
C GLY A 55 35.62 -11.01 -22.46
N ASN A 56 35.05 -10.66 -23.61
CA ASN A 56 35.21 -9.34 -24.24
C ASN A 56 34.19 -8.31 -23.75
N TYR A 57 33.19 -8.71 -22.96
CA TYR A 57 32.08 -7.88 -22.51
C TYR A 57 32.06 -7.76 -20.99
N GLU A 58 31.81 -6.55 -20.49
CA GLU A 58 31.73 -6.28 -19.07
C GLU A 58 30.44 -6.89 -18.48
N GLY A 59 30.58 -7.67 -17.41
CA GLY A 59 29.45 -8.27 -16.71
C GLY A 59 28.76 -9.42 -17.43
N VAL A 60 29.34 -9.97 -18.51
CA VAL A 60 28.74 -11.05 -19.31
C VAL A 60 29.43 -12.37 -19.03
N SER A 61 28.64 -13.40 -18.72
CA SER A 61 29.09 -14.78 -18.66
C SER A 61 28.67 -15.55 -19.92
N TYR A 62 29.28 -16.71 -20.16
CA TYR A 62 28.83 -17.58 -21.26
C TYR A 62 27.39 -18.09 -21.05
N GLN A 63 26.90 -18.12 -19.81
CA GLN A 63 25.54 -18.53 -19.47
C GLN A 63 24.54 -17.43 -19.86
N ASP A 64 24.89 -16.16 -19.64
CA ASP A 64 24.07 -15.01 -20.09
C ASP A 64 23.87 -15.07 -21.60
N ILE A 65 24.95 -15.29 -22.37
CA ILE A 65 24.86 -15.41 -23.84
C ILE A 65 23.98 -16.61 -24.24
N MET A 66 24.10 -17.74 -23.54
CA MET A 66 23.25 -18.91 -23.84
C MET A 66 21.78 -18.63 -23.60
N GLU A 67 21.45 -18.05 -22.46
CA GLU A 67 20.08 -17.72 -22.06
C GLU A 67 19.46 -16.71 -23.02
N GLU A 68 20.16 -15.61 -23.30
CA GLU A 68 19.72 -14.54 -24.19
C GLU A 68 19.47 -15.01 -25.62
N ASN A 69 20.27 -15.98 -26.10
CA ASN A 69 20.18 -16.50 -27.46
C ASN A 69 19.41 -17.83 -27.55
N GLY A 70 18.78 -18.29 -26.46
CA GLY A 70 18.03 -19.56 -26.44
C GLY A 70 18.88 -20.80 -26.76
N LEU A 71 20.19 -20.76 -26.48
CA LEU A 71 21.11 -21.86 -26.74
C LEU A 71 20.98 -22.93 -25.67
N THR A 72 20.74 -24.18 -26.09
CA THR A 72 20.68 -25.34 -25.17
C THR A 72 22.02 -26.04 -24.99
N SER A 73 23.07 -25.58 -25.69
CA SER A 73 24.44 -26.08 -25.58
C SER A 73 25.46 -24.98 -25.86
N THR A 74 26.72 -25.20 -25.50
CA THR A 74 27.82 -24.26 -25.75
C THR A 74 28.39 -24.33 -27.18
N VAL A 75 27.78 -25.13 -28.06
CA VAL A 75 28.22 -25.30 -29.45
C VAL A 75 27.67 -24.17 -30.30
N ILE A 76 28.56 -23.42 -30.95
CA ILE A 76 28.28 -22.33 -31.88
C ILE A 76 29.03 -22.53 -33.20
N SER A 77 28.49 -22.03 -34.30
CA SER A 77 29.07 -22.13 -35.64
C SER A 77 29.57 -20.78 -36.14
N VAL A 78 30.61 -20.80 -36.97
CA VAL A 78 31.10 -19.58 -37.63
C VAL A 78 30.00 -18.99 -38.51
N GLY A 79 29.72 -17.70 -38.32
CA GLY A 79 28.64 -16.99 -38.99
C GLY A 79 27.33 -16.91 -38.20
N ASP A 80 27.22 -17.60 -37.06
CA ASP A 80 26.09 -17.40 -36.15
C ASP A 80 26.11 -15.96 -35.63
N THR A 81 24.93 -15.34 -35.51
CA THR A 81 24.78 -14.03 -34.87
C THR A 81 24.26 -14.25 -33.46
N LEU A 82 24.94 -13.68 -32.47
CA LEU A 82 24.59 -13.73 -31.07
C LEU A 82 24.24 -12.32 -30.59
N THR A 83 23.10 -12.16 -29.95
CA THR A 83 22.78 -10.99 -29.15
C THR A 83 23.60 -11.04 -27.86
N ILE A 84 24.27 -9.95 -27.52
CA ILE A 84 25.08 -9.85 -26.31
C ILE A 84 24.70 -8.57 -25.57
N THR A 85 24.14 -8.71 -24.39
CA THR A 85 23.88 -7.60 -23.48
C THR A 85 24.97 -7.48 -22.42
N SER A 86 25.76 -6.41 -22.48
CA SER A 86 26.74 -6.08 -21.45
C SER A 86 26.10 -5.25 -20.34
N ARG A 87 26.51 -5.51 -19.08
CA ARG A 87 25.95 -4.85 -17.89
C ARG A 87 27.07 -4.13 -17.15
N LYS A 88 27.10 -2.81 -17.29
CA LYS A 88 28.11 -1.98 -16.64
C LYS A 88 27.53 -1.34 -15.38
N LYS A 89 28.19 -1.53 -14.24
CA LYS A 89 27.83 -0.81 -13.01
C LYS A 89 28.15 0.68 -13.18
N THR A 90 27.13 1.52 -13.14
CA THR A 90 27.24 2.99 -13.26
C THR A 90 27.02 3.71 -11.94
N GLY A 91 26.50 3.01 -10.93
CA GLY A 91 26.33 3.55 -9.58
C GLY A 91 25.80 2.50 -8.62
N GLU A 92 25.42 2.98 -7.44
CA GLU A 92 24.70 2.22 -6.43
C GLU A 92 23.47 3.03 -6.02
N LYS A 93 22.34 2.35 -5.86
CA LYS A 93 21.11 2.92 -5.34
C LYS A 93 20.89 2.35 -3.94
N THR A 94 20.74 3.24 -2.97
CA THR A 94 20.31 2.84 -1.63
C THR A 94 18.80 2.98 -1.52
N SER A 95 18.17 1.97 -0.92
CA SER A 95 16.78 2.00 -0.51
C SER A 95 16.63 1.45 0.90
N PHE A 96 15.47 1.67 1.50
CA PHE A 96 15.11 1.11 2.78
C PHE A 96 13.95 0.14 2.60
N GLU A 97 14.19 -1.12 2.94
CA GLU A 97 13.16 -2.14 2.91
C GLU A 97 12.47 -2.18 4.27
N LYS A 98 11.20 -1.79 4.30
CA LYS A 98 10.39 -1.81 5.52
C LYS A 98 10.38 -3.22 6.12
N ILE A 99 10.77 -3.31 7.40
CA ILE A 99 10.69 -4.56 8.14
C ILE A 99 9.38 -4.62 8.92
N LYS A 100 8.79 -5.82 8.91
CA LYS A 100 7.54 -6.13 9.63
C LYS A 100 7.81 -6.70 11.04
N ASN A 101 9.07 -7.03 11.35
CA ASN A 101 9.51 -7.64 12.60
C ASN A 101 11.01 -7.36 12.83
N GLY A 102 11.47 -7.51 14.09
CA GLY A 102 12.83 -7.22 14.51
C GLY A 102 13.02 -7.56 15.99
N ASN A 103 14.22 -7.99 16.37
CA ASN A 103 14.48 -8.56 17.70
C ASN A 103 15.12 -7.58 18.68
N VAL A 104 15.02 -7.89 19.98
CA VAL A 104 15.71 -7.09 20.98
C VAL A 104 17.20 -7.31 20.76
N GLY A 105 17.91 -6.20 20.63
CA GLY A 105 19.31 -6.17 20.29
C GLY A 105 19.62 -6.20 18.79
N ASP A 106 18.61 -6.28 17.90
CA ASP A 106 18.86 -6.06 16.48
C ASP A 106 19.24 -4.62 16.21
N GLU A 107 20.15 -4.45 15.26
CA GLU A 107 20.41 -3.16 14.64
C GLU A 107 19.45 -2.96 13.45
N VAL A 108 18.62 -1.94 13.54
CA VAL A 108 17.61 -1.60 12.54
C VAL A 108 17.72 -0.12 12.16
N TYR A 109 17.13 0.26 11.03
CA TYR A 109 16.91 1.66 10.70
C TYR A 109 15.50 2.06 11.08
N ILE A 110 15.32 3.29 11.57
CA ILE A 110 14.03 3.97 11.56
C ILE A 110 14.11 5.01 10.46
N VAL A 111 13.14 4.98 9.56
CA VAL A 111 13.09 5.83 8.37
C VAL A 111 11.79 6.62 8.41
N ALA A 112 11.86 7.93 8.17
CA ALA A 112 10.70 8.79 7.98
C ALA A 112 10.73 9.39 6.58
N GLU A 113 9.64 9.19 5.84
CA GLU A 113 9.41 9.81 4.54
C GLU A 113 8.62 11.10 4.72
N HIS A 114 9.07 12.18 4.09
CA HIS A 114 8.49 13.50 4.29
C HIS A 114 8.41 14.32 3.00
N PHE A 115 7.51 15.31 3.02
CA PHE A 115 7.45 16.39 2.05
C PHE A 115 7.68 17.73 2.75
N GLY A 116 8.33 18.66 2.03
CA GLY A 116 8.62 20.00 2.52
C GLY A 116 10.00 20.14 3.16
N ILE A 117 10.33 21.37 3.58
CA ILE A 117 11.62 21.72 4.16
C ILE A 117 11.59 21.40 5.66
N VAL A 118 12.25 20.32 6.07
CA VAL A 118 12.34 19.88 7.47
C VAL A 118 13.73 20.18 8.05
N SER A 119 13.80 20.77 9.24
CA SER A 119 15.07 20.98 9.95
C SER A 119 15.46 19.78 10.81
N SER A 120 14.48 19.13 11.43
CA SER A 120 14.65 17.94 12.27
C SER A 120 13.39 17.08 12.24
N ILE A 121 13.59 15.77 12.41
CA ILE A 121 12.52 14.81 12.67
C ILE A 121 12.96 13.98 13.86
N GLN A 122 12.14 13.98 14.91
CA GLN A 122 12.34 13.20 16.12
C GLN A 122 11.29 12.09 16.19
N VAL A 123 11.75 10.93 16.65
CA VAL A 123 10.93 9.75 16.83
C VAL A 123 10.97 9.29 18.27
N THR A 124 9.82 8.89 18.78
CA THR A 124 9.69 8.18 20.05
C THR A 124 9.06 6.82 19.81
N LEU A 125 9.58 5.79 20.47
CA LEU A 125 8.98 4.46 20.45
C LEU A 125 8.12 4.27 21.69
N LYS A 126 6.90 3.75 21.51
CA LYS A 126 6.02 3.35 22.61
C LYS A 126 5.52 1.94 22.40
N GLU A 127 5.26 1.26 23.50
CA GLU A 127 4.55 0.00 23.46
C GLU A 127 3.05 0.27 23.39
N LYS A 128 2.34 -0.43 22.50
CA LYS A 128 0.88 -0.42 22.48
C LYS A 128 0.33 -1.16 23.70
N GLU A 129 0.99 -2.24 24.07
CA GLU A 129 0.71 -3.03 25.28
C GLU A 129 1.96 -2.99 26.16
N ALA A 130 1.84 -2.44 27.36
CA ALA A 130 2.94 -2.28 28.29
C ALA A 130 3.47 -3.64 28.75
N LEU A 131 4.56 -4.11 28.13
CA LEU A 131 5.20 -5.39 28.45
C LEU A 131 6.59 -5.15 29.00
N LEU A 132 7.44 -4.47 28.24
CA LEU A 132 8.85 -4.25 28.57
C LEU A 132 9.01 -3.12 29.59
N THR A 133 8.28 -2.04 29.37
CA THR A 133 8.23 -0.84 30.21
C THR A 133 6.89 -0.77 30.95
N ASP A 134 6.81 0.06 32.00
CA ASP A 134 5.56 0.35 32.72
C ASP A 134 4.60 1.26 31.89
N GLY A 135 4.51 1.04 30.57
CA GLY A 135 3.75 1.84 29.60
C GLY A 135 4.44 3.15 29.20
N GLY A 136 5.77 3.21 29.37
CA GLY A 136 6.61 4.35 29.08
C GLY A 136 7.12 4.39 27.63
N MET A 137 8.01 5.34 27.36
CA MET A 137 8.78 5.37 26.11
C MET A 137 9.81 4.23 26.15
N LEU A 138 9.93 3.49 25.05
CA LEU A 138 10.89 2.39 24.95
C LEU A 138 12.31 2.95 24.70
N PRO A 139 13.29 2.71 25.58
CA PRO A 139 14.66 3.12 25.34
C PRO A 139 15.30 2.27 24.23
N VAL A 140 16.14 2.92 23.42
CA VAL A 140 16.97 2.26 22.39
C VAL A 140 18.40 2.78 22.47
N LEU A 141 19.34 2.08 21.83
CA LEU A 141 20.68 2.60 21.63
C LEU A 141 20.79 3.30 20.27
N GLN A 142 21.12 4.58 20.26
CA GLN A 142 21.58 5.33 19.09
C GLN A 142 23.01 5.81 19.37
N ASP A 143 23.95 5.50 18.48
CA ASP A 143 25.37 5.85 18.65
C ASP A 143 25.92 5.49 20.05
N GLU A 144 25.63 4.26 20.50
CA GLU A 144 26.02 3.70 21.81
C GLU A 144 25.41 4.40 23.05
N SER A 145 24.56 5.39 22.84
CA SER A 145 23.86 6.12 23.89
C SER A 145 22.43 5.62 24.03
N GLU A 146 21.98 5.40 25.27
CA GLU A 146 20.58 5.08 25.53
C GLU A 146 19.75 6.35 25.45
N ILE A 147 18.71 6.29 24.62
CA ILE A 147 17.82 7.41 24.34
C ILE A 147 16.38 6.93 24.24
N THR A 148 15.44 7.83 24.50
CA THR A 148 13.99 7.59 24.29
C THR A 148 13.43 8.45 23.16
N THR A 149 14.16 9.49 22.75
CA THR A 149 13.85 10.36 21.61
C THR A 149 14.99 10.28 20.60
N ILE A 150 14.68 9.69 19.45
CA ILE A 150 15.59 9.34 18.37
C ILE A 150 15.60 10.48 17.37
N GLU A 151 16.77 11.07 17.13
CA GLU A 151 16.92 12.11 16.11
C GLU A 151 17.22 11.46 14.76
N LEU A 152 16.41 11.75 13.75
CA LEU A 152 16.62 11.25 12.39
C LEU A 152 17.52 12.20 11.59
N CYS A 153 18.59 11.64 11.03
CA CYS A 153 19.58 12.37 10.27
C CYS A 153 19.17 12.54 8.81
N GLU A 154 19.73 13.57 8.17
CA GLU A 154 19.64 13.73 6.72
C GLU A 154 20.43 12.62 6.01
N PRO A 155 19.88 12.00 4.94
CA PRO A 155 20.56 10.96 4.18
C PRO A 155 21.85 11.47 3.53
N GLU A 156 22.87 10.61 3.51
CA GLU A 156 24.07 10.87 2.70
C GLU A 156 23.80 10.60 1.22
N GLU A 157 22.85 9.70 0.94
CA GLU A 157 22.52 9.23 -0.41
C GLU A 157 21.66 10.23 -1.17
N GLU A 158 22.17 10.65 -2.32
CA GLU A 158 21.56 11.69 -3.14
C GLU A 158 20.11 11.36 -3.56
N ASN A 159 19.81 10.07 -3.79
CA ASN A 159 18.48 9.64 -4.19
C ASN A 159 17.44 9.68 -3.05
N LEU A 160 17.85 9.94 -1.80
CA LEU A 160 16.99 10.00 -0.63
C LEU A 160 16.93 11.41 -0.01
N LYS A 161 17.85 12.30 -0.37
CA LYS A 161 17.90 13.67 0.15
C LYS A 161 16.60 14.43 -0.13
N GLY A 162 16.17 15.20 0.87
CA GLY A 162 14.96 16.02 0.80
C GLY A 162 13.63 15.27 0.87
N THR A 163 13.65 13.92 0.87
CA THR A 163 12.44 13.08 0.95
C THR A 163 12.47 12.11 2.12
N HIS A 164 13.65 11.76 2.63
CA HIS A 164 13.80 10.83 3.73
C HIS A 164 14.64 11.46 4.86
N ARG A 165 14.41 10.98 6.07
CA ARG A 165 15.38 11.02 7.17
C ARG A 165 15.44 9.65 7.84
N TYR A 166 16.60 9.29 8.38
CA TYR A 166 16.72 8.01 9.08
C TYR A 166 17.71 8.03 10.23
N ALA A 167 17.58 7.06 11.12
CA ALA A 167 18.57 6.76 12.15
C ALA A 167 18.77 5.26 12.25
N LYS A 168 20.02 4.83 12.48
CA LYS A 168 20.32 3.45 12.85
C LYS A 168 20.22 3.33 14.37
N VAL A 169 19.44 2.38 14.86
CA VAL A 169 19.24 2.13 16.29
C VAL A 169 19.40 0.65 16.61
N LYS A 170 19.75 0.35 17.86
CA LYS A 170 19.70 -1.00 18.42
C LYS A 170 18.54 -1.12 19.39
N LEU A 171 17.65 -2.08 19.17
CA LEU A 171 16.41 -2.24 19.94
C LEU A 171 16.66 -2.90 21.31
N ARG A 172 17.37 -2.22 22.21
CA ARG A 172 17.63 -2.74 23.57
C ARG A 172 18.00 -1.61 24.54
N PRO A 173 17.89 -1.83 25.86
CA PRO A 173 18.53 -0.97 26.84
C PRO A 173 20.06 -1.11 26.75
N LYS A 174 20.77 -0.18 27.39
CA LYS A 174 22.23 -0.21 27.51
C LYS A 174 22.70 -1.29 28.47
N GLU A 175 21.96 -1.48 29.56
CA GLU A 175 22.33 -2.40 30.64
C GLU A 175 21.86 -3.83 30.32
N ASP A 176 22.79 -4.79 30.43
CA ASP A 176 22.52 -6.19 30.14
C ASP A 176 21.51 -6.83 31.14
N GLU A 177 21.41 -6.32 32.37
CA GLU A 177 20.44 -6.79 33.37
C GLU A 177 18.99 -6.50 32.94
N THR A 178 18.72 -5.27 32.50
CA THR A 178 17.41 -4.89 31.96
C THR A 178 17.10 -5.60 30.64
N LEU A 179 18.12 -5.89 29.83
CA LEU A 179 17.98 -6.71 28.64
C LEU A 179 17.50 -8.13 28.99
N GLU A 180 18.04 -8.72 30.05
CA GLU A 180 17.61 -10.04 30.52
C GLU A 180 16.17 -10.00 31.06
N GLU A 181 15.79 -8.96 31.80
CA GLU A 181 14.40 -8.74 32.22
C GLU A 181 13.46 -8.60 31.00
N TRP A 182 13.88 -7.88 29.96
CA TRP A 182 13.09 -7.74 28.73
C TRP A 182 12.89 -9.07 28.03
N ARG A 183 13.90 -9.94 28.02
CA ARG A 183 13.79 -11.30 27.48
C ARG A 183 12.83 -12.15 28.30
N GLU A 184 12.96 -12.14 29.62
CA GLU A 184 12.06 -12.88 30.52
C GLU A 184 10.60 -12.47 30.35
N LYS A 185 10.31 -11.16 30.27
CA LYS A 185 8.94 -10.64 30.11
C LYS A 185 8.30 -11.00 28.77
N LEU A 186 9.09 -11.17 27.72
CA LEU A 186 8.60 -11.63 26.42
C LEU A 186 8.45 -13.16 26.35
N GLY A 187 8.86 -13.86 27.42
CA GLY A 187 8.61 -15.28 27.67
C GLY A 187 9.67 -16.19 27.06
N GLU A 188 10.43 -16.89 27.90
CA GLU A 188 11.15 -18.10 27.47
C GLU A 188 10.13 -19.16 27.02
N LYS A 189 10.38 -19.83 25.89
CA LYS A 189 9.49 -20.87 25.40
C LYS A 189 9.48 -22.11 26.30
N GLU A 190 8.32 -22.47 26.86
CA GLU A 190 8.12 -23.79 27.44
C GLU A 190 8.09 -24.84 26.32
N VAL A 191 8.92 -25.88 26.41
CA VAL A 191 8.84 -27.05 25.51
C VAL A 191 7.55 -27.79 25.84
N MET A 192 6.57 -27.70 24.96
CA MET A 192 5.26 -28.33 25.12
C MET A 192 5.25 -29.77 24.62
N GLY A 193 6.23 -30.13 23.77
CA GLY A 193 6.36 -31.46 23.22
C GLY A 193 7.58 -31.63 22.32
N TYR A 194 7.64 -32.76 21.64
CA TYR A 194 8.61 -33.07 20.59
C TYR A 194 7.87 -33.77 19.45
N THR A 195 8.26 -33.51 18.21
CA THR A 195 7.64 -34.08 17.01
C THR A 195 8.65 -34.73 16.08
N ASP A 196 8.27 -35.85 15.47
CA ASP A 196 9.04 -36.52 14.40
C ASP A 196 8.55 -36.15 12.99
N GLY A 197 7.69 -35.11 12.89
CA GLY A 197 7.02 -34.70 11.65
C GLY A 197 5.79 -35.54 11.30
N GLN A 198 5.49 -36.62 12.05
CA GLN A 198 4.26 -37.39 11.91
C GLN A 198 3.39 -37.37 13.17
N ARG A 199 4.00 -37.21 14.34
CA ARG A 199 3.32 -37.20 15.63
C ARG A 199 4.08 -36.39 16.67
N SER A 200 3.32 -35.84 17.61
CA SER A 200 3.81 -35.06 18.75
C SER A 200 3.73 -35.87 20.04
N ILE A 201 4.71 -35.71 20.94
CA ILE A 201 4.75 -36.34 22.26
C ILE A 201 5.13 -35.32 23.34
N SER A 202 4.69 -35.55 24.58
CA SER A 202 5.03 -34.66 25.70
C SER A 202 6.53 -34.73 26.06
N PRO A 203 7.10 -33.70 26.73
CA PRO A 203 8.50 -33.68 27.15
C PRO A 203 8.86 -34.88 28.03
N GLU A 204 7.98 -35.29 28.95
CA GLU A 204 8.21 -36.46 29.80
C GLU A 204 8.18 -37.76 28.99
N SER A 205 7.45 -37.79 27.88
CA SER A 205 7.39 -38.94 26.99
C SER A 205 8.65 -39.03 26.13
N TYR A 206 9.14 -37.89 25.64
CA TYR A 206 10.41 -37.79 24.92
C TYR A 206 11.60 -38.19 25.79
N ASP A 207 11.65 -37.77 27.05
CA ASP A 207 12.74 -38.13 27.96
C ASP A 207 12.83 -39.61 28.30
N ARG A 208 11.71 -40.33 28.15
CA ARG A 208 11.65 -41.78 28.33
C ARG A 208 12.03 -42.56 27.06
N MET A 209 12.31 -41.88 25.94
CA MET A 209 12.69 -42.54 24.68
C MET A 209 14.15 -42.99 24.70
N ILE A 210 14.38 -44.19 24.16
CA ILE A 210 15.71 -44.78 23.98
C ILE A 210 16.44 -44.15 22.77
N THR A 211 15.69 -43.75 21.75
CA THR A 211 16.20 -43.11 20.53
C THR A 211 15.46 -41.80 20.31
N LYS A 212 16.22 -40.71 20.19
CA LYS A 212 15.74 -39.33 20.06
C LYS A 212 16.02 -38.71 18.68
N GLU A 213 16.70 -39.45 17.81
CA GLU A 213 17.12 -38.98 16.48
C GLU A 213 15.90 -38.75 15.58
N GLY A 214 15.84 -37.56 14.96
CA GLY A 214 14.73 -37.13 14.10
C GLY A 214 13.52 -36.52 14.83
N TRP A 215 13.63 -36.25 16.14
CA TRP A 215 12.61 -35.54 16.91
C TRP A 215 13.05 -34.10 17.19
N GLU A 216 12.21 -33.15 16.82
CA GLU A 216 12.41 -31.72 17.03
C GLU A 216 11.52 -31.22 18.18
N PRO A 217 11.97 -30.28 19.02
CA PRO A 217 11.15 -29.70 20.07
C PRO A 217 9.97 -28.90 19.49
N GLU A 218 8.81 -29.05 20.11
CA GLU A 218 7.63 -28.22 19.90
C GLU A 218 7.46 -27.30 21.11
N TYR A 219 7.34 -26.02 20.83
CA TYR A 219 7.28 -24.99 21.87
C TYR A 219 5.89 -24.35 21.96
N GLY A 220 5.57 -23.81 23.14
CA GLY A 220 4.35 -23.01 23.36
C GLY A 220 4.39 -21.64 22.67
N GLU A 221 3.27 -20.91 22.74
CA GLU A 221 3.15 -19.55 22.18
C GLU A 221 3.96 -18.54 23.01
N ALA A 222 4.80 -17.73 22.35
CA ALA A 222 5.57 -16.65 22.97
C ALA A 222 4.75 -15.35 23.08
N ILE A 223 5.08 -14.49 24.06
CA ILE A 223 4.42 -13.20 24.26
C ILE A 223 5.09 -12.16 23.34
N LYS A 224 4.31 -11.38 22.61
CA LYS A 224 4.83 -10.36 21.68
C LYS A 224 4.49 -8.95 22.16
N SER A 225 5.44 -8.03 22.09
CA SER A 225 5.18 -6.59 22.25
C SER A 225 4.94 -5.92 20.89
N LEU A 226 3.93 -5.07 20.83
CA LEU A 226 3.62 -4.23 19.69
C LEU A 226 4.17 -2.83 19.92
N LEU A 227 4.96 -2.34 18.99
CA LEU A 227 5.50 -0.98 19.05
C LEU A 227 4.67 0.00 18.20
N SER A 228 4.68 1.26 18.57
CA SER A 228 4.24 2.40 17.77
C SER A 228 5.36 3.44 17.69
N ILE A 229 5.37 4.17 16.58
CA ILE A 229 6.33 5.23 16.29
C ILE A 229 5.60 6.57 16.37
N GLU A 230 5.92 7.38 17.38
CA GLU A 230 5.46 8.76 17.45
C GLU A 230 6.48 9.68 16.81
N VAL A 231 6.03 10.56 15.92
CA VAL A 231 6.88 11.45 15.13
C VAL A 231 6.57 12.91 15.45
N GLU A 232 7.61 13.69 15.71
CA GLU A 232 7.56 15.15 15.75
C GLU A 232 8.51 15.71 14.69
N ALA A 233 8.02 16.60 13.82
CA ALA A 233 8.86 17.28 12.83
C ALA A 233 8.84 18.80 13.03
N GLN A 234 10.00 19.42 12.80
CA GLN A 234 10.19 20.86 12.94
C GLN A 234 10.64 21.50 11.61
N ALA A 235 10.18 22.73 11.38
CA ALA A 235 10.77 23.68 10.43
C ALA A 235 11.12 24.95 11.16
N GLU A 236 12.28 25.52 10.86
CA GLU A 236 12.70 26.83 11.39
C GLU A 236 12.64 26.94 12.93
N GLY A 237 12.70 25.82 13.65
CA GLY A 237 12.64 25.76 15.11
C GLY A 237 11.23 25.70 15.72
N GLU A 238 10.17 25.60 14.91
CA GLU A 238 8.80 25.36 15.38
C GLU A 238 8.34 23.94 15.05
N ILE A 239 7.61 23.30 15.98
CA ILE A 239 6.95 22.00 15.74
C ILE A 239 5.79 22.24 14.80
N THR A 240 5.86 21.66 13.61
CA THR A 240 4.88 21.85 12.53
C THR A 240 4.09 20.59 12.21
N TYR A 241 4.56 19.43 12.68
CA TYR A 241 3.86 18.14 12.54
C TYR A 241 4.01 17.28 13.80
N ARG A 242 2.89 16.68 14.21
CA ARG A 242 2.84 15.59 15.20
C ARG A 242 1.93 14.49 14.67
N GLY A 243 2.43 13.27 14.64
CA GLY A 243 1.68 12.11 14.17
C GLY A 243 2.15 10.84 14.87
N THR A 244 1.28 9.84 14.91
CA THR A 244 1.62 8.49 15.35
C THR A 244 1.53 7.56 14.15
N ASP A 245 2.65 7.01 13.72
CA ASP A 245 2.70 5.93 12.75
C ASP A 245 2.72 4.57 13.48
N LYS A 246 1.79 3.68 13.12
CA LYS A 246 1.59 2.40 13.80
C LYS A 246 2.41 1.30 13.12
N SER A 247 3.74 1.44 13.11
CA SER A 247 4.62 0.37 12.64
C SER A 247 4.66 -0.79 13.65
N ASN A 248 3.88 -1.85 13.39
CA ASN A 248 3.88 -3.08 14.18
C ASN A 248 5.19 -3.86 13.94
N VAL A 249 6.15 -3.80 14.87
CA VAL A 249 7.32 -4.70 14.91
C VAL A 249 7.12 -5.71 16.04
N PHE A 250 7.34 -6.99 15.73
CA PHE A 250 7.27 -8.10 16.67
C PHE A 250 8.67 -8.57 17.08
N LEU A 251 8.80 -8.97 18.35
CA LEU A 251 9.98 -9.65 18.89
C LEU A 251 9.75 -11.15 19.02
N ASN A 252 10.65 -12.01 18.52
CA ASN A 252 10.73 -13.43 18.92
C ASN A 252 12.16 -14.01 18.82
N GLU A 253 12.40 -15.18 19.44
CA GLU A 253 13.77 -15.67 19.73
C GLU A 253 14.38 -16.71 18.75
N GLU A 254 13.69 -17.32 17.77
CA GLU A 254 14.29 -18.41 16.95
C GLU A 254 14.38 -18.23 15.42
N GLY A 255 14.22 -17.03 14.88
CA GLY A 255 14.59 -16.81 13.46
C GLY A 255 13.74 -17.55 12.41
N GLU A 256 12.52 -17.95 12.75
CA GLU A 256 11.51 -18.41 11.79
C GLU A 256 10.39 -17.38 11.62
N TRP A 257 10.11 -17.06 10.35
CA TRP A 257 9.21 -16.00 9.91
C TRP A 257 7.76 -16.48 9.90
N PHE A 258 6.83 -15.64 10.34
CA PHE A 258 5.47 -15.71 9.84
C PHE A 258 4.90 -14.31 9.57
N GLU A 259 4.04 -14.27 8.56
CA GLU A 259 3.40 -13.08 8.05
C GLU A 259 2.31 -12.62 9.03
N VAL A 260 2.48 -11.43 9.60
CA VAL A 260 1.32 -10.60 9.92
C VAL A 260 1.24 -9.61 8.76
N LYS A 261 0.16 -9.70 7.98
CA LYS A 261 -0.18 -8.70 6.98
C LYS A 261 -0.10 -7.34 7.65
N SER A 262 0.47 -6.35 6.97
CA SER A 262 0.40 -4.98 7.47
C SER A 262 -1.05 -4.71 7.82
N GLU A 263 -1.35 -4.39 9.08
CA GLU A 263 -2.57 -3.67 9.39
C GLU A 263 -2.38 -2.28 8.78
N GLU A 264 -2.58 -2.17 7.46
CA GLU A 264 -2.91 -0.90 6.88
C GLU A 264 -4.26 -0.52 7.49
N ASP A 265 -4.24 0.40 8.45
CA ASP A 265 -5.46 1.03 8.97
C ASP A 265 -6.23 1.60 7.77
N GLY A 266 -7.37 1.01 7.41
CA GLY A 266 -8.15 1.41 6.23
C GLY A 266 -8.46 0.29 5.25
N TYR A 267 -8.57 0.65 3.97
CA TYR A 267 -8.87 -0.27 2.87
C TYR A 267 -7.68 -0.36 1.92
N VAL A 268 -7.25 -1.59 1.61
CA VAL A 268 -6.27 -1.86 0.55
C VAL A 268 -7.01 -2.46 -0.64
N ILE A 269 -6.94 -1.79 -1.78
CA ILE A 269 -7.69 -2.14 -2.97
C ILE A 269 -6.75 -2.86 -3.92
N LEU A 270 -6.91 -4.17 -4.05
CA LEU A 270 -6.02 -5.02 -4.85
C LEU A 270 -6.48 -5.09 -6.30
N ALA A 271 -5.50 -5.24 -7.20
CA ALA A 271 -5.71 -5.30 -8.64
C ALA A 271 -6.48 -6.55 -9.07
N ASP A 272 -6.71 -7.54 -8.20
CA ASP A 272 -7.55 -8.70 -8.49
C ASP A 272 -9.05 -8.47 -8.21
N GLY A 273 -9.42 -7.30 -7.67
CA GLY A 273 -10.79 -6.97 -7.26
C GLY A 273 -11.09 -7.21 -5.77
N THR A 274 -10.13 -7.75 -5.02
CA THR A 274 -10.24 -7.94 -3.57
C THR A 274 -10.03 -6.61 -2.83
N ILE A 275 -10.87 -6.35 -1.84
CA ILE A 275 -10.68 -5.25 -0.89
C ILE A 275 -10.24 -5.84 0.44
N GLU A 276 -8.99 -5.60 0.82
CA GLU A 276 -8.50 -5.94 2.15
C GLU A 276 -8.97 -4.89 3.16
N ILE A 277 -9.55 -5.34 4.26
CA ILE A 277 -10.15 -4.49 5.31
C ILE A 277 -9.28 -4.61 6.56
N GLY A 278 -8.51 -3.56 6.82
CA GLY A 278 -7.73 -3.42 8.05
C GLY A 278 -8.54 -2.79 9.17
N ASN A 279 -7.84 -2.20 10.14
CA ASN A 279 -8.49 -1.57 11.27
C ASN A 279 -9.16 -0.25 10.85
N VAL A 280 -10.50 -0.23 10.85
CA VAL A 280 -11.34 0.92 10.44
C VAL A 280 -12.09 1.56 11.62
N LEU A 281 -11.63 1.31 12.85
CA LEU A 281 -12.28 1.79 14.09
C LEU A 281 -12.14 3.30 14.33
N ASP A 282 -11.28 3.99 13.57
CA ASP A 282 -11.08 5.43 13.66
C ASP A 282 -12.12 6.22 12.83
N GLU A 283 -12.33 7.49 13.17
CA GLU A 283 -13.11 8.46 12.39
C GLU A 283 -12.47 8.73 11.03
N LYS A 284 -11.14 8.57 10.94
CA LYS A 284 -10.33 8.69 9.73
C LYS A 284 -10.16 7.35 9.03
N ILE A 285 -10.55 7.30 7.77
CA ILE A 285 -10.37 6.13 6.89
C ILE A 285 -9.32 6.45 5.84
N ARG A 286 -8.31 5.59 5.74
CA ARG A 286 -7.29 5.65 4.70
C ARG A 286 -7.60 4.66 3.59
N TYR A 287 -7.19 5.02 2.37
CA TYR A 287 -7.31 4.17 1.20
C TYR A 287 -5.95 4.00 0.56
N TYR A 288 -5.65 2.76 0.22
CA TYR A 288 -4.47 2.36 -0.53
C TYR A 288 -4.94 1.57 -1.76
N ILE A 289 -4.19 1.64 -2.85
CA ILE A 289 -4.52 0.93 -4.09
C ILE A 289 -3.28 0.28 -4.70
N GLU A 290 -3.44 -0.95 -5.16
CA GLU A 290 -2.47 -1.62 -6.03
C GLU A 290 -2.63 -1.10 -7.47
N ASN A 291 -1.60 -0.43 -7.96
CA ASN A 291 -1.58 0.04 -9.34
C ASN A 291 -1.27 -1.09 -10.33
N LYS A 292 -1.37 -0.82 -11.64
CA LYS A 292 -1.14 -1.82 -12.70
C LYS A 292 0.28 -2.36 -12.75
N SER A 293 1.24 -1.67 -12.12
CA SER A 293 2.62 -2.12 -11.95
C SER A 293 2.83 -2.99 -10.70
N GLY A 294 1.78 -3.22 -9.90
CA GLY A 294 1.81 -4.04 -8.67
C GLY A 294 2.27 -3.30 -7.42
N ASN A 295 2.41 -1.97 -7.47
CA ASN A 295 2.81 -1.16 -6.33
C ASN A 295 1.58 -0.70 -5.54
N ILE A 296 1.66 -0.75 -4.20
CA ILE A 296 0.64 -0.20 -3.32
C ILE A 296 0.90 1.30 -3.11
N GLU A 297 -0.09 2.13 -3.42
CA GLU A 297 -0.01 3.59 -3.33
C GLU A 297 -1.07 4.15 -2.37
N PHE A 298 -0.69 5.15 -1.58
CA PHE A 298 -1.61 5.86 -0.69
C PHE A 298 -2.48 6.84 -1.49
N VAL A 299 -3.79 6.59 -1.50
CA VAL A 299 -4.77 7.41 -2.22
C VAL A 299 -5.16 8.64 -1.42
N GLY A 300 -5.45 8.47 -0.13
CA GLY A 300 -5.89 9.57 0.72
C GLY A 300 -6.59 9.15 2.01
N GLU A 301 -6.85 10.14 2.85
CA GLU A 301 -7.59 10.00 4.12
C GLU A 301 -8.91 10.76 4.05
N PHE A 302 -9.99 10.13 4.49
CA PHE A 302 -11.34 10.68 4.52
C PHE A 302 -11.95 10.53 5.91
N ILE A 303 -12.78 11.49 6.30
CA ILE A 303 -13.41 11.52 7.62
C ILE A 303 -14.84 10.98 7.50
N LYS A 304 -15.20 10.02 8.36
CA LYS A 304 -16.56 9.52 8.54
C LYS A 304 -17.33 10.44 9.49
N ASN A 305 -18.62 10.60 9.24
CA ASN A 305 -19.55 11.20 10.18
C ASN A 305 -20.06 10.16 11.21
N ASP A 306 -20.91 10.61 12.14
CA ASP A 306 -21.52 9.77 13.18
C ASP A 306 -22.38 8.61 12.64
N ASN A 307 -22.77 8.65 11.36
CA ASN A 307 -23.49 7.57 10.68
C ASN A 307 -22.55 6.64 9.89
N GLU A 308 -21.24 6.72 10.14
CA GLU A 308 -20.19 5.93 9.48
C GLU A 308 -20.09 6.18 7.97
N LEU A 309 -20.53 7.34 7.48
CA LEU A 309 -20.49 7.72 6.07
C LEU A 309 -19.46 8.83 5.81
N ILE A 310 -18.86 8.79 4.62
CA ILE A 310 -17.93 9.81 4.14
C ILE A 310 -18.70 10.78 3.25
N GLN A 311 -18.62 12.08 3.54
CA GLN A 311 -19.03 13.09 2.56
C GLN A 311 -17.92 13.24 1.51
N LEU A 312 -18.25 12.99 0.25
CA LEU A 312 -17.29 13.18 -0.84
C LEU A 312 -16.94 14.67 -1.03
N PRO A 313 -15.67 15.01 -1.32
CA PRO A 313 -15.29 16.37 -1.70
C PRO A 313 -15.92 16.76 -3.04
N SER A 314 -16.02 18.06 -3.32
CA SER A 314 -16.57 18.56 -4.60
C SER A 314 -15.81 18.03 -5.81
N SER A 315 -14.51 17.78 -5.65
CA SER A 315 -13.65 17.13 -6.63
C SER A 315 -12.50 16.42 -5.93
N PHE A 316 -11.97 15.39 -6.56
CA PHE A 316 -10.80 14.65 -6.10
C PHE A 316 -9.97 14.20 -7.30
N ASN A 317 -8.64 14.25 -7.18
CA ASN A 317 -7.69 13.82 -8.19
C ASN A 317 -6.60 12.97 -7.51
N PHE A 318 -6.30 11.82 -8.10
CA PHE A 318 -5.20 10.95 -7.70
C PHE A 318 -4.34 10.65 -8.94
N GLU A 319 -3.07 11.05 -8.84
CA GLU A 319 -2.05 10.77 -9.84
C GLU A 319 -1.20 9.61 -9.34
N SER A 320 -1.30 8.46 -10.02
CA SER A 320 -0.51 7.28 -9.72
C SER A 320 0.89 7.40 -10.34
N GLU A 321 1.88 6.74 -9.73
CA GLU A 321 3.18 6.50 -10.34
C GLU A 321 3.05 5.70 -11.67
N ASP A 322 2.00 4.87 -11.79
CA ASP A 322 1.58 4.26 -13.05
C ASP A 322 0.54 5.15 -13.74
N ALA A 323 0.92 5.78 -14.86
CA ALA A 323 0.06 6.70 -15.60
C ALA A 323 -1.26 6.09 -16.12
N ASN A 324 -1.42 4.75 -16.08
CA ASN A 324 -2.65 4.05 -16.47
C ASN A 324 -3.50 3.61 -15.26
N SER A 325 -3.15 4.05 -14.06
CA SER A 325 -3.87 3.81 -12.80
C SER A 325 -4.36 5.11 -12.13
N SER A 326 -4.18 6.26 -12.78
CA SER A 326 -4.68 7.55 -12.29
C SER A 326 -6.20 7.62 -12.39
N PHE A 327 -6.79 8.41 -11.50
CA PHE A 327 -8.23 8.65 -11.55
C PHE A 327 -8.64 9.96 -10.91
N ALA A 328 -9.80 10.45 -11.30
CA ALA A 328 -10.40 11.64 -10.73
C ALA A 328 -11.91 11.61 -10.84
N PHE A 329 -12.56 12.30 -9.90
CA PHE A 329 -14.00 12.47 -9.91
C PHE A 329 -14.40 13.87 -9.48
N SER A 330 -15.61 14.25 -9.87
CA SER A 330 -16.30 15.43 -9.36
C SER A 330 -17.68 15.07 -8.85
N VAL A 331 -18.14 15.75 -7.79
CA VAL A 331 -19.54 15.72 -7.38
C VAL A 331 -20.27 16.76 -8.22
N LYS A 332 -21.42 16.36 -8.81
CA LYS A 332 -22.26 17.28 -9.57
C LYS A 332 -22.60 18.49 -8.70
N SER A 333 -22.27 19.69 -9.18
CA SER A 333 -22.55 20.94 -8.47
C SER A 333 -24.01 21.03 -8.00
N GLY A 334 -24.19 21.33 -6.71
CA GLY A 334 -25.48 21.40 -6.04
C GLY A 334 -25.98 20.06 -5.47
N ASN A 335 -25.21 18.98 -5.60
CA ASN A 335 -25.53 17.66 -5.03
C ASN A 335 -24.62 17.26 -3.85
N GLU A 336 -23.87 18.18 -3.27
CA GLU A 336 -22.94 17.94 -2.15
C GLU A 336 -23.67 17.42 -0.89
N TYR A 337 -24.95 17.76 -0.73
CA TYR A 337 -25.79 17.28 0.37
C TYR A 337 -26.20 15.80 0.25
N ARG A 338 -26.01 15.20 -0.93
CA ARG A 338 -26.37 13.81 -1.24
C ARG A 338 -25.19 12.99 -1.76
N SER A 339 -23.98 13.38 -1.38
CA SER A 339 -22.73 12.70 -1.75
C SER A 339 -22.12 11.96 -0.56
N TYR A 340 -22.95 11.38 0.30
CA TYR A 340 -22.50 10.56 1.44
C TYR A 340 -22.42 9.10 1.02
N ILE A 341 -21.24 8.50 1.19
CA ILE A 341 -20.90 7.16 0.71
C ILE A 341 -20.39 6.29 1.87
N SER A 342 -20.70 4.99 1.86
CA SER A 342 -20.07 4.09 2.83
C SER A 342 -18.59 3.90 2.50
N PRO A 343 -17.70 3.77 3.49
CA PRO A 343 -16.27 3.64 3.25
C PRO A 343 -15.88 2.51 2.27
N ILE A 344 -16.43 1.31 2.46
CA ILE A 344 -16.16 0.18 1.57
C ILE A 344 -16.69 0.38 0.13
N SER A 345 -17.75 1.15 -0.05
CA SER A 345 -18.24 1.50 -1.40
C SER A 345 -17.29 2.47 -2.09
N LEU A 346 -16.72 3.42 -1.34
CA LEU A 346 -15.68 4.31 -1.88
C LEU A 346 -14.43 3.52 -2.28
N ALA A 347 -14.01 2.53 -1.50
CA ALA A 347 -12.91 1.64 -1.88
C ALA A 347 -13.17 0.93 -3.22
N ALA A 348 -14.35 0.35 -3.39
CA ALA A 348 -14.73 -0.32 -4.64
C ALA A 348 -14.74 0.64 -5.85
N ILE A 349 -15.23 1.87 -5.67
CA ILE A 349 -15.28 2.87 -6.75
C ILE A 349 -13.88 3.38 -7.09
N ILE A 350 -13.00 3.59 -6.10
CA ILE A 350 -11.59 3.93 -6.31
C ILE A 350 -10.92 2.85 -7.17
N GLY A 351 -11.08 1.57 -6.80
CA GLY A 351 -10.58 0.44 -7.57
C GLY A 351 -11.09 0.44 -9.01
N ALA A 352 -12.40 0.64 -9.20
CA ALA A 352 -13.00 0.66 -10.51
C ALA A 352 -12.51 1.83 -11.39
N MET A 353 -12.37 3.03 -10.83
CA MET A 353 -11.89 4.20 -11.58
C MET A 353 -10.41 4.09 -11.95
N SER A 354 -9.57 3.56 -11.05
CA SER A 354 -8.15 3.33 -11.32
C SER A 354 -7.93 2.23 -12.36
N GLU A 355 -8.65 1.11 -12.26
CA GLU A 355 -8.59 0.01 -13.24
C GLU A 355 -8.90 0.52 -14.66
N ALA A 356 -9.95 1.33 -14.79
CA ALA A 356 -10.39 1.89 -16.07
C ALA A 356 -9.67 3.20 -16.45
N ASN A 357 -8.75 3.70 -15.63
CA ASN A 357 -8.01 4.97 -15.82
C ASN A 357 -8.94 6.16 -16.16
N ILE A 358 -9.94 6.40 -15.32
CA ILE A 358 -10.98 7.42 -15.56
C ILE A 358 -10.78 8.65 -14.69
N GLU A 359 -10.53 9.79 -15.34
CA GLU A 359 -10.22 11.09 -14.71
C GLU A 359 -11.36 12.14 -14.81
N ASP A 360 -12.51 11.77 -15.36
CA ASP A 360 -13.62 12.67 -15.70
C ASP A 360 -14.98 12.16 -15.19
N VAL A 361 -14.98 11.28 -14.19
CA VAL A 361 -16.22 10.78 -13.58
C VAL A 361 -16.98 11.92 -12.91
N THR A 362 -18.29 11.99 -13.15
CA THR A 362 -19.18 12.87 -12.38
C THR A 362 -20.18 12.06 -11.56
N ILE A 363 -20.04 12.13 -10.24
CA ILE A 363 -20.92 11.53 -9.25
C ILE A 363 -22.15 12.41 -9.09
N VAL A 364 -23.32 11.85 -9.36
CA VAL A 364 -24.61 12.53 -9.15
C VAL A 364 -25.04 12.41 -7.69
N GLY A 365 -24.80 11.29 -7.04
CA GLY A 365 -25.02 11.17 -5.60
C GLY A 365 -25.19 9.73 -5.12
N PHE A 366 -25.08 9.57 -3.81
CA PHE A 366 -25.28 8.36 -3.04
C PHE A 366 -26.40 8.64 -2.02
N SER A 367 -26.16 8.55 -0.71
CA SER A 367 -27.15 8.91 0.31
C SER A 367 -27.03 10.36 0.76
N VAL A 368 -27.99 10.82 1.57
CA VAL A 368 -27.79 12.01 2.41
C VAL A 368 -27.02 11.64 3.69
N GLU A 369 -26.76 12.64 4.53
CA GLU A 369 -25.88 12.56 5.70
C GLU A 369 -26.23 11.45 6.71
N ASP A 370 -27.52 11.18 6.91
CA ASP A 370 -28.02 10.14 7.82
C ASP A 370 -28.13 8.74 7.19
N GLY A 371 -27.65 8.58 5.95
CA GLY A 371 -27.76 7.34 5.20
C GLY A 371 -29.12 7.11 4.54
N SER A 372 -30.10 8.00 4.70
CA SER A 372 -31.37 7.89 3.99
C SER A 372 -31.20 8.19 2.49
N SER A 373 -32.11 7.62 1.69
CA SER A 373 -32.08 7.76 0.25
C SER A 373 -32.62 9.14 -0.16
N PRO A 374 -31.86 9.95 -0.92
CA PRO A 374 -32.37 11.21 -1.47
C PRO A 374 -33.51 10.97 -2.47
N ALA A 375 -34.58 11.76 -2.33
CA ALA A 375 -35.68 11.76 -3.28
C ALA A 375 -35.19 12.13 -4.71
N PRO A 376 -35.78 11.57 -5.77
CA PRO A 376 -36.91 10.62 -5.78
C PRO A 376 -36.50 9.16 -5.58
N SER A 377 -35.20 8.85 -5.49
CA SER A 377 -34.71 7.48 -5.31
C SER A 377 -35.09 6.95 -3.92
N THR A 378 -35.28 5.64 -3.82
CA THR A 378 -35.49 4.93 -2.55
C THR A 378 -34.43 3.87 -2.27
N SER A 379 -33.46 3.67 -3.18
CA SER A 379 -32.44 2.62 -3.09
C SER A 379 -31.08 3.11 -2.60
N HIS A 380 -30.82 4.43 -2.60
CA HIS A 380 -29.55 5.06 -2.21
C HIS A 380 -29.35 5.08 -0.69
N LYS A 381 -29.47 3.92 -0.05
CA LYS A 381 -29.38 3.79 1.42
C LYS A 381 -27.95 3.52 1.86
N ASN A 382 -27.57 4.11 2.99
CA ASN A 382 -26.28 3.94 3.67
C ASN A 382 -25.08 4.12 2.74
N GLY A 383 -25.21 5.01 1.74
CA GLY A 383 -24.15 5.26 0.77
C GLY A 383 -23.66 4.05 -0.01
N ARG A 384 -24.48 3.00 -0.21
CA ARG A 384 -24.08 1.79 -0.95
C ARG A 384 -24.45 1.79 -2.43
N ASN A 385 -25.52 2.49 -2.79
CA ASN A 385 -25.95 2.66 -4.17
C ASN A 385 -25.79 4.13 -4.57
N GLY A 386 -25.46 4.38 -5.83
CA GLY A 386 -25.20 5.72 -6.32
C GLY A 386 -25.47 5.89 -7.80
N ASP A 387 -25.52 7.15 -8.22
CA ASP A 387 -25.74 7.55 -9.60
C ASP A 387 -24.50 8.25 -10.15
N PHE A 388 -24.13 7.92 -11.39
CA PHE A 388 -23.02 8.51 -12.15
C PHE A 388 -23.55 9.09 -13.45
N ARG A 389 -22.97 10.19 -13.93
CA ARG A 389 -23.18 10.59 -15.32
C ARG A 389 -22.52 9.58 -16.25
N TYR A 390 -23.12 9.36 -17.41
CA TYR A 390 -22.47 8.59 -18.47
C TYR A 390 -21.22 9.32 -18.99
N LEU A 391 -20.17 8.57 -19.30
CA LEU A 391 -18.92 9.09 -19.83
C LEU A 391 -19.12 9.63 -21.25
N ARG A 392 -18.57 10.81 -21.52
CA ARG A 392 -18.67 11.48 -22.81
C ARG A 392 -17.35 11.38 -23.55
N LYS A 393 -17.40 11.28 -24.88
CA LYS A 393 -16.20 11.30 -25.75
C LYS A 393 -15.36 12.57 -25.57
N ASP A 394 -16.03 13.68 -25.23
CA ASP A 394 -15.39 14.98 -24.98
C ASP A 394 -14.75 15.13 -23.59
N LYS A 395 -14.89 14.12 -22.73
CA LYS A 395 -14.38 14.08 -21.35
C LYS A 395 -14.78 15.25 -20.45
N SER A 396 -15.90 15.91 -20.77
CA SER A 396 -16.32 17.12 -20.04
C SER A 396 -16.93 16.85 -18.66
N GLY A 397 -17.23 15.59 -18.32
CA GLY A 397 -18.10 15.25 -17.18
C GLY A 397 -19.53 15.80 -17.30
N GLY A 398 -19.90 16.33 -18.48
CA GLY A 398 -21.20 16.94 -18.75
C GLY A 398 -22.37 15.94 -18.70
N ALA A 399 -23.60 16.47 -18.66
CA ALA A 399 -24.78 15.62 -18.77
C ALA A 399 -24.83 14.93 -20.15
N LEU A 400 -25.35 13.71 -20.18
CA LEU A 400 -25.56 12.94 -21.40
C LEU A 400 -26.86 12.16 -21.30
N TYR A 401 -27.70 12.26 -22.33
CA TYR A 401 -28.97 11.55 -22.47
C TYR A 401 -28.77 10.49 -23.57
N ILE A 402 -28.47 9.25 -23.20
CA ILE A 402 -28.04 8.21 -24.15
C ILE A 402 -29.15 7.76 -25.10
N ASP A 403 -30.41 8.05 -24.78
CA ASP A 403 -31.56 7.77 -25.66
C ASP A 403 -31.69 8.73 -26.85
N SER A 404 -31.15 9.94 -26.72
CA SER A 404 -31.29 11.02 -27.71
C SER A 404 -29.95 11.55 -28.25
N SER A 405 -28.87 11.30 -27.53
CA SER A 405 -27.51 11.76 -27.85
C SER A 405 -26.48 10.64 -27.70
N ALA A 406 -26.85 9.41 -28.10
CA ALA A 406 -25.98 8.23 -27.99
C ALA A 406 -24.59 8.41 -28.63
N GLU A 407 -24.50 9.20 -29.71
CA GLU A 407 -23.25 9.48 -30.41
C GLU A 407 -22.18 10.20 -29.56
N ASP A 408 -22.59 10.88 -28.48
CA ASP A 408 -21.69 11.56 -27.55
C ASP A 408 -21.14 10.62 -26.46
N LEU A 409 -21.73 9.43 -26.29
CA LEU A 409 -21.32 8.41 -25.31
C LEU A 409 -19.94 7.86 -25.67
N ASP A 410 -19.03 7.86 -24.70
CA ASP A 410 -17.78 7.09 -24.82
C ASP A 410 -18.06 5.64 -24.43
N GLU A 411 -18.62 4.87 -25.36
CA GLU A 411 -19.13 3.51 -25.12
C GLU A 411 -18.03 2.56 -24.61
N ASP A 412 -16.83 2.65 -25.19
CA ASP A 412 -15.68 1.80 -24.81
C ASP A 412 -15.26 2.09 -23.36
N ARG A 413 -14.97 3.35 -23.02
CA ARG A 413 -14.58 3.72 -21.65
C ARG A 413 -15.68 3.45 -20.64
N GLN A 414 -16.93 3.62 -21.03
CA GLN A 414 -18.07 3.33 -20.16
C GLN A 414 -18.20 1.84 -19.88
N ASN A 415 -17.95 0.98 -20.87
CA ASN A 415 -17.95 -0.46 -20.70
C ASN A 415 -16.74 -0.92 -19.86
N ASP A 416 -15.55 -0.37 -20.09
CA ASP A 416 -14.37 -0.65 -19.26
C ASP A 416 -14.63 -0.28 -17.78
N PHE A 417 -15.25 0.88 -17.54
CA PHE A 417 -15.63 1.29 -16.19
C PHE A 417 -16.72 0.39 -15.57
N ASN A 418 -17.70 -0.06 -16.37
CA ASN A 418 -18.73 -1.00 -15.89
C ASN A 418 -18.16 -2.38 -15.56
N ASP A 419 -17.22 -2.88 -16.37
CA ASP A 419 -16.53 -4.15 -16.13
C ASP A 419 -15.71 -4.06 -14.83
N ALA A 420 -15.03 -2.92 -14.62
CA ALA A 420 -14.31 -2.65 -13.38
C ALA A 420 -15.26 -2.52 -12.17
N LEU A 421 -16.38 -1.80 -12.29
CA LEU A 421 -17.41 -1.73 -11.24
C LEU A 421 -17.92 -3.12 -10.86
N TYR A 422 -18.16 -3.99 -11.85
CA TYR A 422 -18.57 -5.37 -11.62
C TYR A 422 -17.50 -6.18 -10.87
N LYS A 423 -16.23 -6.06 -11.28
CA LYS A 423 -15.07 -6.67 -10.62
C LYS A 423 -14.98 -6.29 -9.13
N TYR A 424 -15.21 -5.02 -8.79
CA TYR A 424 -15.20 -4.52 -7.40
C TYR A 424 -16.55 -4.64 -6.67
N GLY A 425 -17.47 -5.46 -7.20
CA GLY A 425 -18.65 -5.91 -6.46
C GLY A 425 -19.97 -5.22 -6.79
N TYR A 426 -20.04 -4.30 -7.75
CA TYR A 426 -21.32 -3.73 -8.21
C TYR A 426 -21.96 -4.63 -9.28
N THR A 427 -22.78 -5.57 -8.82
CA THR A 427 -23.27 -6.67 -9.67
C THR A 427 -24.58 -6.43 -10.41
N ASP A 428 -25.29 -5.32 -10.13
CA ASP A 428 -26.53 -4.94 -10.84
C ASP A 428 -26.46 -3.46 -11.21
N LEU A 429 -26.14 -3.17 -12.48
CA LEU A 429 -26.11 -1.81 -13.00
C LEU A 429 -27.41 -1.49 -13.74
N LEU A 430 -28.03 -0.34 -13.46
CA LEU A 430 -29.22 0.11 -14.18
C LEU A 430 -28.84 1.17 -15.19
N SER A 431 -29.16 0.89 -16.44
CA SER A 431 -28.91 1.78 -17.57
C SER A 431 -30.13 1.83 -18.47
N PHE A 432 -30.00 2.48 -19.62
CA PHE A 432 -31.04 2.57 -20.64
C PHE A 432 -30.53 1.99 -21.95
N LYS A 433 -31.46 1.51 -22.78
CA LYS A 433 -31.10 1.01 -24.12
C LYS A 433 -30.98 2.20 -25.05
N TYR A 434 -29.99 2.19 -25.92
CA TYR A 434 -29.71 3.29 -26.83
C TYR A 434 -29.43 2.76 -28.23
N ASN A 435 -29.39 3.65 -29.22
CA ASN A 435 -29.09 3.28 -30.60
C ASN A 435 -27.91 4.09 -31.12
N ILE A 436 -26.93 3.40 -31.72
CA ILE A 436 -25.87 3.99 -32.54
C ILE A 436 -25.99 3.33 -33.92
N ASP A 437 -25.98 4.11 -34.99
CA ASP A 437 -26.13 3.61 -36.37
C ASP A 437 -27.36 2.69 -36.60
N SER A 438 -28.47 2.96 -35.90
CA SER A 438 -29.71 2.15 -35.91
C SER A 438 -29.60 0.75 -35.30
N GLU A 439 -28.51 0.47 -34.58
CA GLU A 439 -28.35 -0.76 -33.79
C GLU A 439 -28.68 -0.49 -32.33
N GLU A 440 -29.61 -1.27 -31.76
CA GLU A 440 -29.93 -1.20 -30.32
C GLU A 440 -28.79 -1.83 -29.50
N ARG A 441 -28.30 -1.08 -28.52
CA ARG A 441 -27.20 -1.45 -27.64
C ARG A 441 -27.58 -1.31 -26.16
N LEU A 442 -26.78 -1.95 -25.32
CA LEU A 442 -26.87 -1.89 -23.86
C LEU A 442 -25.46 -2.01 -23.28
N LEU A 443 -25.14 -1.20 -22.27
CA LEU A 443 -23.83 -1.19 -21.64
C LEU A 443 -23.57 -2.49 -20.86
N ASN A 444 -22.30 -2.88 -20.75
CA ASN A 444 -21.86 -4.06 -20.02
C ASN A 444 -22.37 -4.07 -18.58
N HIS A 445 -22.63 -5.28 -18.06
CA HIS A 445 -23.14 -5.55 -16.71
C HIS A 445 -24.42 -4.81 -16.32
N SER A 446 -25.10 -4.19 -17.29
CA SER A 446 -26.30 -3.40 -17.05
C SER A 446 -27.56 -4.08 -17.55
N ARG A 447 -28.69 -3.68 -16.97
CA ARG A 447 -30.02 -3.98 -17.49
C ARG A 447 -30.78 -2.70 -17.79
N HIS A 448 -31.64 -2.79 -18.79
CA HIS A 448 -32.54 -1.70 -19.12
C HIS A 448 -33.48 -1.39 -17.95
N TYR A 449 -33.56 -0.11 -17.59
CA TYR A 449 -34.49 0.39 -16.60
C TYR A 449 -35.02 1.77 -17.00
N ALA A 450 -36.33 1.95 -16.88
CA ALA A 450 -36.97 3.19 -17.28
C ALA A 450 -36.40 4.41 -16.52
N ASN A 451 -36.33 5.57 -17.18
CA ASN A 451 -35.82 6.83 -16.65
C ASN A 451 -34.31 6.87 -16.31
N HIS A 452 -33.53 5.85 -16.69
CA HIS A 452 -32.07 5.83 -16.51
C HIS A 452 -31.30 6.24 -17.77
N HIS A 453 -31.95 7.00 -18.66
CA HIS A 453 -31.35 7.46 -19.91
C HIS A 453 -30.35 8.60 -19.71
N HIS A 454 -30.27 9.19 -18.51
CA HIS A 454 -29.40 10.33 -18.20
C HIS A 454 -28.37 10.09 -17.08
N HIS A 455 -28.26 8.86 -16.58
CA HIS A 455 -27.29 8.45 -15.56
C HIS A 455 -27.18 6.92 -15.53
N LEU A 456 -26.01 6.42 -15.12
CA LEU A 456 -25.81 5.04 -14.69
C LEU A 456 -26.14 4.93 -13.20
N HIS A 457 -26.98 3.97 -12.80
CA HIS A 457 -27.21 3.65 -11.39
C HIS A 457 -26.46 2.39 -11.01
N ILE A 458 -25.68 2.44 -9.95
CA ILE A 458 -24.94 1.28 -9.44
C ILE A 458 -25.63 0.72 -8.21
N GLN A 459 -25.85 -0.59 -8.19
CA GLN A 459 -26.42 -1.32 -7.05
C GLN A 459 -25.94 -2.78 -7.04
N GLY A 460 -26.53 -3.60 -6.15
CA GLY A 460 -26.12 -4.99 -6.00
C GLY A 460 -24.72 -5.13 -5.40
N PHE A 461 -24.35 -4.21 -4.52
CA PHE A 461 -23.01 -4.13 -3.94
C PHE A 461 -22.68 -5.36 -3.09
N ASN A 462 -21.72 -6.16 -3.56
CA ASN A 462 -21.24 -7.39 -2.97
C ASN A 462 -19.75 -7.62 -3.34
N PRO A 463 -18.83 -6.86 -2.72
CA PRO A 463 -17.40 -6.95 -3.01
C PRO A 463 -16.79 -8.24 -2.47
N THR A 464 -15.67 -8.67 -3.08
CA THR A 464 -14.77 -9.67 -2.49
C THR A 464 -13.93 -8.99 -1.43
N THR A 465 -14.01 -9.45 -0.17
CA THR A 465 -13.31 -8.82 0.95
C THR A 465 -12.45 -9.79 1.72
N LYS A 466 -11.33 -9.32 2.26
CA LYS A 466 -10.47 -10.06 3.17
C LYS A 466 -10.16 -9.22 4.41
N ASN A 467 -10.51 -9.70 5.59
CA ASN A 467 -10.10 -9.03 6.82
C ASN A 467 -8.61 -9.32 7.06
N ILE A 468 -7.85 -8.29 7.42
CA ILE A 468 -6.40 -8.40 7.69
C ILE A 468 -6.07 -8.25 9.19
N GLY A 469 -7.07 -8.44 10.05
CA GLY A 469 -6.97 -8.26 11.51
C GLY A 469 -7.69 -9.34 12.35
N GLU A 470 -7.60 -10.61 11.94
CA GLU A 470 -7.85 -11.76 12.85
C GLU A 470 -6.59 -12.63 12.98
#